data_AF-A0A3C1GIK3-F1
#
_entry.id   AF-A0A3C1GIK3-F1
#
_cell.length_a   1.000
_cell.length_b   1.000
_cell.length_c   1.000
_cell.angle_alpha   90.00
_cell.angle_beta   90.00
_cell.angle_gamma   90.00
#
_symmetry.space_group_name_H-M   'P 1'
#
loop_
_entity.id
_entity.type
_entity.pdbx_description
1 polymer ?
#
loop_
_entity_poly.entity_id
_entity_poly.type
_entity_poly.pdbx_seq_one_letter_code
_entity_poly.pdbx_strand_id
1 'polypeptide(L)'
;MAAKRRTHFQVLQDTTRPLTATERRQVMDAKAVWHHGPKGAESPAVRKAVDPRTGETTYYSSTHRVYQQSKTQDGAIRQFHRVVKGTA
;
A
#
# COMPACT_ATOMS: atom_id res chain seq x y z
N MET A 1 11.08 21.63 -23.36
CA MET A 1 11.20 21.38 -21.90
C MET A 1 11.23 19.88 -21.67
N ALA A 2 12.29 19.32 -21.07
CA ALA A 2 12.33 17.90 -20.78
C ALA A 2 11.30 17.59 -19.66
N ALA A 3 10.34 16.71 -19.94
CA ALA A 3 9.41 16.24 -18.92
C ALA A 3 10.22 15.60 -17.78
N LYS A 4 10.09 16.13 -16.56
CA LYS A 4 10.77 15.60 -15.38
C LYS A 4 10.39 14.12 -15.23
N ARG A 5 11.37 13.21 -15.30
CA ARG A 5 11.13 11.77 -15.07
C ARG A 5 10.64 11.62 -13.63
N ARG A 6 9.38 11.20 -13.47
CA ARG A 6 8.82 10.85 -12.16
C ARG A 6 9.51 9.59 -11.66
N THR A 7 9.74 9.51 -10.36
CA THR A 7 10.26 8.28 -9.75
C THR A 7 9.16 7.21 -9.77
N HIS A 8 9.57 5.94 -9.73
CA HIS A 8 8.64 4.80 -9.64
C HIS A 8 7.63 4.97 -8.50
N PHE A 9 8.09 5.50 -7.36
CA PHE A 9 7.22 5.77 -6.21
C PHE A 9 6.19 6.87 -6.47
N GLN A 10 6.59 7.97 -7.12
CA GLN A 10 5.67 9.04 -7.49
C GLN A 10 4.58 8.52 -8.43
N VAL A 11 4.95 7.62 -9.36
CA VAL A 11 3.96 6.98 -10.24
C VAL A 11 2.97 6.13 -9.43
N LEU A 12 3.44 5.34 -8.45
CA LEU A 12 2.54 4.54 -7.61
C LEU A 12 1.60 5.40 -6.76
N GLN A 13 2.10 6.50 -6.19
CA GLN A 13 1.27 7.45 -5.44
C GLN A 13 0.23 8.13 -6.33
N ASP A 14 0.62 8.58 -7.53
CA ASP A 14 -0.28 9.23 -8.50
C ASP A 14 -1.37 8.27 -9.00
N THR A 15 -1.04 6.98 -9.11
CA THR A 15 -1.93 5.93 -9.61
C THR A 15 -2.62 5.14 -8.51
N THR A 16 -2.51 5.61 -7.26
CA THR A 16 -3.15 4.99 -6.11
C THR A 16 -4.66 5.03 -6.25
N ARG A 17 -5.28 3.88 -5.99
CA ARG A 17 -6.73 3.72 -5.97
C ARG A 17 -7.19 3.28 -4.58
N PRO A 18 -8.41 3.66 -4.17
CA PRO A 18 -8.98 3.15 -2.95
C PRO A 18 -9.09 1.62 -3.03
N LEU A 19 -8.80 0.95 -1.91
CA LEU A 19 -9.10 -0.48 -1.76
C LEU A 19 -10.62 -0.68 -1.83
N THR A 20 -11.04 -1.77 -2.46
CA THR A 20 -12.43 -2.24 -2.35
C THR A 20 -12.75 -2.62 -0.90
N ALA A 21 -14.04 -2.73 -0.58
CA ALA A 21 -14.47 -3.12 0.77
C ALA A 21 -13.87 -4.47 1.22
N THR A 22 -13.79 -5.44 0.31
CA THR A 22 -13.21 -6.76 0.55
C THR A 22 -11.70 -6.68 0.80
N GLU A 23 -10.97 -5.99 -0.07
CA GLU A 23 -9.52 -5.81 0.08
C GLU A 23 -9.23 -5.08 1.40
N ARG A 24 -9.96 -4.00 1.69
CA ARG A 24 -9.82 -3.27 2.96
C ARG A 24 -10.05 -4.18 4.15
N ARG A 25 -11.13 -4.97 4.16
CA ARG A 25 -11.42 -5.91 5.24
C ARG A 25 -10.28 -6.90 5.44
N GLN A 26 -9.73 -7.48 4.38
CA GLN A 26 -8.59 -8.40 4.47
C GLN A 26 -7.33 -7.75 5.08
N VAL A 27 -7.02 -6.49 4.73
CA VAL A 27 -5.88 -5.77 5.34
C VAL A 27 -6.13 -5.55 6.84
N MET A 28 -7.35 -5.15 7.22
CA MET A 28 -7.72 -4.87 8.61
C MET A 28 -7.77 -6.15 9.45
N ASP A 29 -8.39 -7.23 8.92
CA ASP A 29 -8.48 -8.54 9.58
C ASP A 29 -7.08 -9.15 9.79
N ALA A 30 -6.15 -8.94 8.86
CA ALA A 30 -4.75 -9.33 8.99
C ALA A 30 -3.94 -8.41 9.90
N LYS A 31 -4.54 -7.37 10.50
CA LYS A 31 -3.86 -6.36 11.35
C LYS A 31 -2.68 -5.66 10.66
N ALA A 32 -2.68 -5.61 9.33
CA ALA A 32 -1.73 -4.83 8.54
C ALA A 32 -2.16 -3.36 8.51
N VAL A 33 -2.26 -2.76 9.69
CA VAL A 33 -2.81 -1.42 9.92
C VAL A 33 -1.74 -0.44 10.37
N TRP A 34 -2.03 0.84 10.21
CA TRP A 34 -1.19 1.95 10.63
C TRP A 34 -2.03 2.97 11.41
N HIS A 35 -1.60 3.29 12.63
CA HIS A 35 -2.28 4.20 13.56
C HIS A 35 -1.95 5.68 13.30
N HIS A 36 -1.91 6.09 12.03
CA HIS A 36 -1.75 7.50 11.62
C HIS A 36 -2.99 8.03 10.89
N GLY A 37 -4.13 7.34 10.98
CA GLY A 37 -5.40 7.92 10.55
C GLY A 37 -5.77 9.16 11.38
N PRO A 38 -6.81 9.91 10.98
CA PRO A 38 -7.32 11.04 11.76
C PRO A 38 -7.54 10.61 13.22
N LYS A 39 -6.95 11.33 14.18
CA LYS A 39 -7.00 11.01 15.61
C LYS A 39 -6.36 9.66 16.03
N GLY A 40 -5.41 9.14 15.26
CA GLY A 40 -4.73 7.87 15.56
C GLY A 40 -5.55 6.63 15.18
N ALA A 41 -6.63 6.80 14.41
CA ALA A 41 -7.45 5.70 13.95
C ALA A 41 -6.65 4.70 13.11
N GLU A 42 -7.02 3.43 13.21
CA GLU A 42 -6.48 2.36 12.37
C GLU A 42 -6.86 2.60 10.91
N SER A 43 -5.84 2.60 10.06
CA SER A 43 -6.01 2.69 8.62
C SER A 43 -5.24 1.55 7.96
N PRO A 44 -5.71 1.01 6.83
CA PRO A 44 -4.97 -0.02 6.11
C PRO A 44 -3.58 0.52 5.73
N ALA A 45 -2.53 -0.19 6.14
CA ALA A 45 -1.15 0.20 5.83
C ALA A 45 -0.78 -0.12 4.37
N VAL A 46 -1.49 -1.09 3.79
CA VAL A 46 -1.37 -1.49 2.38
C VAL A 46 -2.28 -0.62 1.52
N ARG A 47 -1.73 -0.17 0.39
CA ARG A 47 -2.39 0.61 -0.65
C ARG A 47 -2.34 -0.16 -1.96
N LYS A 48 -3.22 0.22 -2.88
CA LYS A 48 -3.30 -0.34 -4.23
C LYS A 48 -3.00 0.75 -5.24
N ALA A 49 -2.12 0.47 -6.17
CA ALA A 49 -1.89 1.28 -7.35
C ALA A 49 -2.24 0.46 -8.59
N VAL A 50 -2.83 1.10 -9.58
CA VAL A 50 -3.16 0.46 -10.86
C VAL A 50 -2.53 1.30 -11.96
N ASP A 51 -1.58 0.71 -12.68
CA ASP A 51 -0.92 1.39 -13.80
C ASP A 51 -1.96 1.63 -14.92
N PRO A 52 -2.24 2.89 -15.30
CA PRO A 52 -3.25 3.19 -16.31
C PRO A 52 -2.83 2.78 -17.74
N ARG A 53 -1.54 2.49 -17.97
CA ARG A 53 -1.00 2.09 -19.28
C ARG A 53 -1.02 0.58 -19.47
N THR A 54 -0.66 -0.17 -18.42
CA THR A 54 -0.54 -1.64 -18.49
C THR A 54 -1.71 -2.37 -17.85
N GLY A 55 -2.49 -1.69 -17.00
CA GLY A 55 -3.53 -2.30 -16.17
C GLY A 55 -2.97 -3.11 -14.99
N GLU A 56 -1.65 -3.13 -14.79
CA GLU A 56 -1.03 -3.93 -13.74
C GLU A 56 -1.36 -3.35 -12.35
N THR A 57 -1.80 -4.24 -11.46
CA THR A 57 -2.08 -3.88 -10.07
C THR A 57 -0.85 -4.14 -9.21
N THR A 58 -0.42 -3.10 -8.49
CA THR A 58 0.64 -3.20 -7.48
C THR A 58 0.07 -2.85 -6.12
N TYR A 59 0.23 -3.76 -5.16
CA TYR A 59 -0.05 -3.51 -3.76
C TYR A 59 1.24 -3.07 -3.08
N TYR A 60 1.17 -2.03 -2.26
CA TYR A 60 2.35 -1.50 -1.61
C TYR A 60 2.05 -0.94 -0.23
N SER A 61 2.98 -1.10 0.71
CA SER A 61 2.95 -0.37 1.98
C SER A 61 3.69 0.95 1.79
N SER A 62 3.12 2.04 2.32
CA SER A 62 3.75 3.36 2.28
C SER A 62 3.68 4.04 3.64
N THR A 63 4.14 3.33 4.65
CA THR A 63 4.37 3.90 5.98
C THR A 63 5.80 4.43 6.03
N HIS A 64 6.09 5.42 6.89
CA HIS A 64 7.45 5.97 7.00
C HIS A 64 8.50 4.94 7.45
N ARG A 65 8.06 3.78 7.95
CA ARG A 65 8.93 2.66 8.36
C ARG A 65 9.03 1.56 7.29
N VAL A 66 8.06 1.45 6.38
CA VAL A 66 7.96 0.30 5.47
C VAL A 66 7.50 0.72 4.09
N TYR A 67 8.40 0.56 3.14
CA TYR A 67 8.12 0.66 1.72
C TYR A 67 8.36 -0.68 1.03
N GLN A 68 7.30 -1.47 0.91
CA GLN A 68 7.34 -2.82 0.35
C GLN A 68 6.26 -2.95 -0.73
N GLN A 69 6.56 -3.65 -1.81
CA GLN A 69 5.69 -3.79 -2.98
C GLN A 69 5.44 -5.27 -3.29
N SER A 70 4.24 -5.57 -3.76
CA SER A 70 3.87 -6.90 -4.22
C SER A 70 2.79 -6.83 -5.30
N LYS A 71 2.76 -7.83 -6.18
CA LYS A 71 1.68 -7.99 -7.17
C LYS A 71 0.38 -8.47 -6.54
N THR A 72 0.43 -8.98 -5.31
CA THR A 72 -0.74 -9.47 -4.58
C THR A 72 -0.89 -8.77 -3.24
N GLN A 73 -2.12 -8.65 -2.78
CA GLN A 73 -2.43 -8.03 -1.50
C GLN A 73 -1.81 -8.80 -0.32
N ASP A 74 -1.95 -10.13 -0.32
CA ASP A 74 -1.36 -11.01 0.71
C ASP A 74 0.17 -10.89 0.75
N GLY A 75 0.82 -10.77 -0.41
CA GLY A 75 2.26 -10.55 -0.47
C GLY A 75 2.69 -9.23 0.19
N ALA A 76 1.93 -8.15 -0.03
CA ALA A 76 2.18 -6.86 0.62
C ALA A 76 1.94 -6.91 2.14
N ILE A 77 0.90 -7.61 2.59
CA ILE A 77 0.60 -7.84 4.01
C ILE A 77 1.75 -8.60 4.70
N ARG A 78 2.20 -9.71 4.11
CA ARG A 78 3.32 -10.50 4.66
C ARG A 78 4.62 -9.69 4.75
N GLN A 79 4.91 -8.90 3.73
CA GLN A 79 6.08 -8.02 3.73
C GLN A 79 5.95 -6.93 4.80
N PHE A 80 4.75 -6.38 5.00
CA PHE A 80 4.49 -5.42 6.07
C PHE A 80 4.81 -6.02 7.45
N HIS A 81 4.28 -7.19 7.79
CA HIS A 81 4.54 -7.83 9.09
C HIS A 81 5.99 -8.26 9.29
N ARG A 82 6.72 -8.55 8.20
CA ARG A 82 8.15 -8.83 8.27
C ARG A 82 8.95 -7.64 8.77
N VAL A 83 8.54 -6.43 8.38
CA VAL A 83 9.23 -5.19 8.76
C VAL A 83 8.65 -4.60 10.05
N VAL A 84 7.33 -4.53 10.17
CA VAL A 84 6.63 -4.12 11.39
C VAL A 84 6.35 -5.35 12.27
N LYS A 85 7.37 -5.78 13.00
CA LYS A 85 7.25 -6.91 13.93
C LYS A 85 6.16 -6.66 14.97
N GLY A 86 5.40 -7.69 15.32
CA GLY A 86 4.37 -7.66 16.37
C GLY A 86 2.99 -7.15 15.91
N THR A 87 2.77 -6.99 14.61
CA THR A 87 1.46 -6.64 14.05
C THR A 87 0.71 -7.81 13.43
N ALA A 88 1.37 -8.98 13.30
CA ALA A 88 0.76 -10.22 12.79
C ALA A 88 0.02 -10.98 13.90
#